data_AF-A0A914ITY1-F1
#
_entry.id   AF-A0A914ITY1-F1
#
_cell.length_a   1.000
_cell.length_b   1.000
_cell.length_c   1.000
_cell.angle_alpha   90.00
_cell.angle_beta   90.00
_cell.angle_gamma   90.00
#
_symmetry.space_group_name_H-M   'P 1'
#
loop_
_entity.id
_entity.type
_entity.pdbx_description
1 polymer ?
#
loop_
_entity_poly.entity_id
_entity_poly.type
_entity_poly.pdbx_seq_one_letter_code
_entity_poly.pdbx_strand_id
1 'polypeptide(L)'
;MSLAWGAIKRNLLYVLFPINNGINLFLLYFIHNHSSKFLGSYKKILYIGKIFDLFSANAAALSGMVIMVKYGYQFVLIQGIFGPLPEPFSGLVYSLYHLSQYVVISEVAVQFIYRMFMVCFDKPLKWTPLLLMIAITILCPGANSYRRFSEFIQKHENYHDDMVRSFGWIDGGTGKVYDYAMFATVSILLPTNSQT
;
A
#
# COMPACT_ATOMS: atom_id res chain seq x y z
N MET A 1 -22.71 2.61 16.74
CA MET A 1 -21.65 1.59 16.61
C MET A 1 -20.43 2.04 15.78
N SER A 2 -20.53 3.08 14.93
CA SER A 2 -19.43 3.55 14.06
C SER A 2 -18.28 4.30 14.77
N LEU A 3 -18.58 5.09 15.81
CA LEU A 3 -17.59 5.92 16.51
C LEU A 3 -16.54 5.11 17.28
N ALA A 4 -16.96 4.01 17.93
CA ALA A 4 -16.05 3.12 18.66
C ALA A 4 -15.04 2.44 17.73
N TRP A 5 -15.46 2.07 16.52
CA TRP A 5 -14.59 1.43 15.53
C TRP A 5 -13.55 2.39 14.94
N GLY A 6 -13.94 3.65 14.72
CA GLY A 6 -13.01 4.71 14.32
C GLY A 6 -11.95 5.02 15.38
N ALA A 7 -12.34 5.02 16.66
CA ALA A 7 -11.41 5.20 17.78
C ALA A 7 -10.40 4.03 17.91
N ILE A 8 -10.88 2.79 17.78
CA ILE A 8 -10.02 1.60 17.82
C ILE A 8 -9.00 1.61 16.68
N LYS A 9 -9.43 1.90 15.44
CA LYS A 9 -8.53 1.98 14.28
C LYS A 9 -7.44 3.04 14.45
N ARG A 10 -7.80 4.23 14.96
CA ARG A 10 -6.84 5.30 15.23
C ARG A 10 -5.82 4.88 16.30
N ASN A 11 -6.29 4.31 17.41
CA ASN A 11 -5.41 3.83 18.48
C ASN A 11 -4.46 2.73 17.99
N LEU A 12 -4.93 1.83 17.13
CA LEU A 12 -4.08 0.80 16.54
C LEU A 12 -2.99 1.41 15.65
N LEU A 13 -3.34 2.41 14.83
CA LEU A 13 -2.39 3.13 13.98
C LEU A 13 -1.29 3.82 14.81
N TYR A 14 -1.67 4.48 15.91
CA TYR A 14 -0.73 5.16 16.81
C TYR A 14 0.24 4.22 17.51
N VAL A 15 -0.14 2.96 17.74
CA VAL A 15 0.74 1.96 18.35
C VAL A 15 1.61 1.27 17.30
N LEU A 16 1.04 0.87 16.16
CA LEU A 16 1.76 0.13 15.13
C LEU A 16 2.77 1.00 14.38
N PHE A 17 2.47 2.28 14.17
CA PHE A 17 3.36 3.21 13.47
C PHE A 17 4.76 3.36 14.10
N PRO A 18 4.92 3.71 15.39
CA PRO A 18 6.23 3.84 15.99
C PRO A 18 6.98 2.50 16.08
N ILE A 19 6.26 1.40 16.33
CA ILE A 19 6.86 0.05 16.36
C ILE A 19 7.44 -0.29 14.99
N ASN A 20 6.66 -0.11 13.92
CA ASN A 20 7.12 -0.41 12.56
C ASN A 20 8.33 0.45 12.16
N ASN A 21 8.31 1.76 12.45
CA ASN A 21 9.45 2.62 12.16
C ASN A 21 10.69 2.22 12.97
N GLY A 22 10.53 1.95 14.27
CA GLY A 22 11.63 1.53 15.14
C GLY A 22 12.28 0.24 14.66
N ILE A 23 11.48 -0.77 14.31
CA ILE A 23 11.99 -2.04 13.77
C ILE A 23 12.71 -1.82 12.43
N ASN A 24 12.12 -1.08 11.49
CA ASN A 24 12.73 -0.88 10.18
C ASN A 24 14.03 -0.05 10.24
N LEU A 25 14.10 0.97 11.09
CA LEU A 25 15.33 1.73 11.33
C LEU A 25 16.41 0.87 11.99
N PHE A 26 16.04 0.03 12.97
CA PHE A 26 16.95 -0.91 13.59
C PHE A 26 17.49 -1.94 12.60
N LEU A 27 16.62 -2.48 11.72
CA LEU A 27 17.03 -3.39 10.66
C LEU A 27 17.97 -2.70 9.66
N LEU A 28 17.69 -1.47 9.26
CA LEU A 28 18.59 -0.69 8.39
C LEU A 28 19.97 -0.48 9.03
N TYR A 29 20.00 -0.15 10.33
CA TYR A 29 21.25 -0.04 11.09
C TYR A 29 22.01 -1.36 11.12
N PHE A 30 21.33 -2.48 11.36
CA PHE A 30 21.93 -3.81 11.38
C PHE A 30 22.50 -4.22 10.02
N ILE A 31 21.72 -4.00 8.95
CA ILE A 31 22.13 -4.26 7.57
C ILE A 31 23.35 -3.40 7.20
N HIS A 32 23.41 -2.16 7.70
CA HIS A 32 24.55 -1.26 7.46
C HIS A 32 25.83 -1.83 8.07
N ASN A 33 25.78 -2.18 9.36
CA ASN A 33 26.95 -2.51 10.17
C ASN A 33 27.42 -3.96 10.04
N HIS A 34 26.52 -4.92 9.74
CA HIS A 34 26.83 -6.34 9.74
C HIS A 34 26.94 -6.96 8.33
N SER A 35 27.35 -6.18 7.31
CA SER A 35 27.44 -6.73 5.96
C SER A 35 28.72 -7.53 5.72
N SER A 36 28.56 -8.83 5.42
CA SER A 36 29.63 -9.67 4.90
C SER A 36 29.76 -9.55 3.36
N LYS A 37 30.88 -10.00 2.80
CA LYS A 37 31.08 -10.06 1.32
C LYS A 37 29.99 -10.89 0.62
N PHE A 38 29.49 -11.94 1.26
CA PHE A 38 28.41 -12.79 0.74
C PHE A 38 27.05 -12.07 0.68
N LEU A 39 26.88 -11.02 1.48
CA LEU A 39 25.64 -10.26 1.53
C LEU A 39 25.56 -9.15 0.46
N GLY A 40 26.58 -8.94 -0.38
CA GLY A 40 26.72 -7.73 -1.20
C GLY A 40 25.48 -7.32 -2.00
N SER A 41 24.99 -8.19 -2.89
CA SER A 41 23.78 -7.91 -3.68
C SER A 41 22.50 -8.09 -2.87
N TYR A 42 22.49 -9.01 -1.89
CA TYR A 42 21.33 -9.25 -1.02
C TYR A 42 21.02 -8.05 -0.10
N LYS A 43 22.06 -7.38 0.41
CA LYS A 43 22.01 -6.19 1.26
C LYS A 43 21.14 -5.11 0.63
N LYS A 44 21.33 -4.85 -0.67
CA LYS A 44 20.58 -3.85 -1.41
C LYS A 44 19.09 -4.19 -1.54
N ILE A 45 18.72 -5.47 -1.71
CA ILE A 45 17.33 -5.92 -1.71
C ILE A 45 16.68 -5.56 -0.37
N LEU A 46 17.36 -5.92 0.73
CA LEU A 46 16.88 -5.61 2.08
C LEU A 46 16.78 -4.10 2.32
N TYR A 47 17.76 -3.31 1.86
CA TYR A 47 17.70 -1.84 1.97
C TYR A 47 16.48 -1.26 1.27
N ILE A 48 16.26 -1.66 0.02
CA ILE A 48 15.13 -1.17 -0.77
C ILE A 48 13.83 -1.53 -0.06
N GLY A 49 13.68 -2.79 0.36
CA GLY A 49 12.51 -3.24 1.13
C GLY A 49 12.24 -2.39 2.36
N LYS A 50 13.25 -2.20 3.23
CA LYS A 50 13.09 -1.42 4.46
C LYS A 50 12.83 0.07 4.22
N ILE A 51 13.39 0.66 3.16
CA ILE A 51 13.10 2.03 2.77
C ILE A 51 11.64 2.17 2.32
N PHE A 52 11.15 1.23 1.50
CA PHE A 52 9.75 1.24 1.05
C PHE A 52 8.76 0.92 2.18
N ASP A 53 9.14 0.06 3.14
CA ASP A 53 8.36 -0.18 4.37
C ASP A 53 8.20 1.12 5.17
N LEU A 54 9.31 1.82 5.43
CA LEU A 54 9.29 3.12 6.10
C LEU A 54 8.44 4.13 5.32
N PHE A 55 8.66 4.25 4.02
CA PHE A 55 7.89 5.15 3.18
C PHE A 55 6.39 4.85 3.27
N SER A 56 5.99 3.59 3.13
CA SER A 56 4.58 3.17 3.17
C SER A 56 3.91 3.51 4.51
N ALA A 57 4.61 3.27 5.63
CA ALA A 57 4.09 3.53 6.97
C ALA A 57 3.97 5.02 7.25
N ASN A 58 4.96 5.82 6.82
CA ASN A 58 4.92 7.29 6.94
C ASN A 58 3.86 7.90 6.04
N ALA A 59 3.73 7.44 4.79
CA ALA A 59 2.67 7.85 3.90
C ALA A 59 1.29 7.55 4.52
N ALA A 60 1.05 6.32 4.98
CA ALA A 60 -0.22 5.95 5.61
C ALA A 60 -0.55 6.80 6.85
N ALA A 61 0.44 7.04 7.71
CA ALA A 61 0.26 7.83 8.93
C ALA A 61 0.01 9.31 8.64
N LEU A 62 0.82 9.94 7.79
CA LEU A 62 0.70 11.35 7.43
C LEU A 62 -0.57 11.63 6.63
N SER A 63 -0.95 10.69 5.75
CA SER A 63 -2.19 10.76 4.96
C SER A 63 -3.44 10.41 5.77
N GLY A 64 -3.31 9.85 6.97
CA GLY A 64 -4.45 9.32 7.73
C GLY A 64 -5.29 8.35 6.88
N MET A 65 -4.64 7.49 6.09
CA MET A 65 -5.33 6.65 5.11
C MET A 65 -6.26 5.66 5.80
N VAL A 66 -7.53 5.71 5.43
CA VAL A 66 -8.52 4.71 5.82
C VAL A 66 -8.83 3.87 4.59
N ILE A 67 -8.45 2.60 4.67
CA ILE A 67 -8.70 1.62 3.62
C ILE A 67 -9.96 0.82 3.99
N MET A 68 -10.89 0.72 3.05
CA MET A 68 -12.10 -0.07 3.17
C MET A 68 -12.23 -0.98 1.97
N VAL A 69 -12.50 -2.26 2.20
CA VAL A 69 -12.80 -3.20 1.11
C VAL A 69 -14.31 -3.44 1.09
N LYS A 70 -14.95 -3.17 -0.05
CA LYS A 70 -16.38 -3.44 -0.27
C LYS A 70 -16.60 -3.92 -1.70
N TYR A 71 -17.38 -4.98 -1.87
CA TYR A 71 -17.68 -5.59 -3.19
C TYR A 71 -16.45 -5.97 -4.03
N GLY A 72 -15.33 -6.33 -3.38
CA GLY A 72 -14.07 -6.62 -4.08
C GLY A 72 -13.26 -5.39 -4.51
N TYR A 73 -13.72 -4.19 -4.16
CA TYR A 73 -13.02 -2.93 -4.39
C TYR A 73 -12.43 -2.40 -3.09
N GLN A 74 -11.22 -1.89 -3.17
CA GLN A 74 -10.52 -1.18 -2.11
C GLN A 74 -10.73 0.30 -2.29
N PHE A 75 -11.52 0.91 -1.40
CA PHE A 75 -11.70 2.34 -1.30
C PHE A 75 -10.71 2.92 -0.31
N VAL A 76 -10.01 3.97 -0.71
CA VAL A 76 -9.07 4.67 0.17
C VAL A 76 -9.52 6.09 0.35
N LEU A 77 -9.62 6.47 1.62
CA LEU A 77 -9.92 7.82 2.08
C LEU A 77 -8.66 8.41 2.69
N ILE A 78 -8.30 9.63 2.26
CA ILE A 78 -7.16 10.38 2.78
C ILE A 78 -7.70 11.49 3.68
N GLN A 79 -7.36 11.47 4.97
CA GLN A 79 -7.90 12.40 5.98
C GLN A 79 -6.83 13.19 6.75
N GLY A 80 -5.55 12.89 6.52
CA GLY A 80 -4.43 13.52 7.19
C GLY A 80 -3.97 14.80 6.49
N ILE A 81 -2.68 15.11 6.62
CA ILE A 81 -2.05 16.33 6.08
C ILE A 81 -2.23 16.44 4.56
N PHE A 82 -2.35 15.30 3.89
CA PHE A 82 -2.54 15.19 2.45
C PHE A 82 -4.01 15.19 1.99
N GLY A 83 -4.98 15.23 2.91
CA GLY A 83 -6.41 15.25 2.58
C GLY A 83 -6.84 16.46 1.75
N PRO A 84 -6.40 17.70 2.07
CA PRO A 84 -6.77 18.90 1.31
C PRO A 84 -6.04 19.09 -0.02
N LEU A 85 -5.21 18.13 -0.45
CA LEU A 85 -4.47 18.27 -1.70
C LEU A 85 -5.42 18.19 -2.90
N PRO A 86 -5.36 19.15 -3.84
CA PRO A 86 -6.16 19.07 -5.06
C PRO A 86 -5.64 17.93 -5.96
N GLU A 87 -6.53 17.36 -6.77
CA GLU A 87 -6.11 16.50 -7.88
C GLU A 87 -5.17 17.27 -8.81
N PRO A 88 -4.06 16.67 -9.29
CA PRO A 88 -3.73 15.24 -9.26
C PRO A 88 -2.85 14.80 -8.07
N PHE A 89 -2.58 15.68 -7.11
CA PHE A 89 -1.57 15.44 -6.07
C PHE A 89 -2.02 14.40 -5.04
N SER A 90 -3.30 14.40 -4.68
CA SER A 90 -3.93 13.33 -3.88
C SER A 90 -3.77 11.96 -4.54
N GLY A 91 -4.00 11.87 -5.86
CA GLY A 91 -3.80 10.66 -6.65
C GLY A 91 -2.35 10.18 -6.70
N LEU A 92 -1.40 11.12 -6.73
CA LEU A 92 0.01 10.79 -6.66
C LEU A 92 0.39 10.18 -5.29
N VAL A 93 -0.07 10.78 -4.19
CA VAL A 93 0.17 10.25 -2.83
C VAL A 93 -0.38 8.83 -2.69
N TYR A 94 -1.59 8.61 -3.18
CA TYR A 94 -2.21 7.29 -3.22
C TYR A 94 -1.43 6.28 -4.06
N SER A 95 -0.99 6.69 -5.26
CA SER A 95 -0.25 5.84 -6.18
C SER A 95 1.13 5.46 -5.61
N LEU A 96 1.82 6.39 -4.96
CA LEU A 96 3.09 6.13 -4.29
C LEU A 96 2.92 5.17 -3.12
N TYR A 97 1.86 5.33 -2.33
CA TYR A 97 1.51 4.38 -1.27
C TYR A 97 1.29 2.97 -1.84
N HIS A 98 0.50 2.81 -2.90
CA HIS A 98 0.30 1.51 -3.53
C HIS A 98 1.58 0.93 -4.14
N LEU A 99 2.38 1.76 -4.80
CA LEU A 99 3.68 1.35 -5.33
C LEU A 99 4.55 0.76 -4.23
N SER A 100 4.58 1.38 -3.05
CA SER A 100 5.34 0.89 -1.91
C SER A 100 4.85 -0.47 -1.42
N GLN A 101 3.54 -0.69 -1.35
CA GLN A 101 2.96 -2.00 -1.00
C GLN A 101 3.36 -3.08 -2.01
N TYR A 102 3.32 -2.76 -3.30
CA TYR A 102 3.76 -3.69 -4.35
C TYR A 102 5.24 -4.03 -4.25
N VAL A 103 6.10 -3.04 -3.96
CA VAL A 103 7.54 -3.29 -3.76
C VAL A 103 7.75 -4.24 -2.57
N VAL A 104 7.06 -4.04 -1.45
CA VAL A 104 7.18 -4.89 -0.26
C VAL A 104 6.73 -6.33 -0.53
N ILE A 105 5.59 -6.52 -1.22
CA ILE A 105 5.14 -7.86 -1.61
C ILE A 105 6.14 -8.52 -2.57
N SER A 106 6.64 -7.76 -3.53
CA SER A 106 7.63 -8.24 -4.51
C SER A 106 8.95 -8.61 -3.85
N GLU A 107 9.35 -7.88 -2.82
CA GLU A 107 10.58 -8.10 -2.06
C GLU A 107 10.64 -9.52 -1.51
N VAL A 108 9.53 -10.03 -0.96
CA VAL A 108 9.46 -11.41 -0.41
C VAL A 108 9.77 -12.45 -1.49
N ALA A 109 9.12 -12.34 -2.65
CA ALA A 109 9.33 -13.24 -3.78
C ALA A 109 10.78 -13.14 -4.30
N VAL A 110 11.28 -11.92 -4.41
CA VAL A 110 12.65 -11.63 -4.84
C VAL A 110 13.69 -12.20 -3.87
N GLN A 111 13.48 -12.06 -2.56
CA GLN A 111 14.36 -12.63 -1.55
C GLN A 111 14.38 -14.17 -1.63
N PHE A 112 13.22 -14.79 -1.83
CA PHE A 112 13.12 -16.23 -2.02
C PHE A 112 13.91 -16.70 -3.25
N ILE A 113 13.70 -16.05 -4.40
CA ILE A 113 14.43 -16.36 -5.64
C ILE A 113 15.94 -16.16 -5.46
N TYR A 114 16.35 -15.05 -4.85
CA TYR A 114 17.76 -14.78 -4.60
C TYR A 114 18.40 -15.88 -3.74
N ARG A 115 17.73 -16.31 -2.67
CA ARG A 115 18.22 -17.40 -1.79
C ARG A 115 18.28 -18.74 -2.53
N MET A 116 17.27 -19.06 -3.33
CA MET A 116 17.29 -20.25 -4.20
C MET A 116 18.47 -20.23 -5.16
N PHE A 117 18.77 -19.08 -5.78
CA PHE A 117 19.90 -18.96 -6.70
C PHE A 117 21.25 -19.15 -6.00
N MET A 118 21.41 -18.57 -4.82
CA MET A 118 22.62 -18.75 -4.02
C MET A 118 22.80 -20.21 -3.59
N VAL A 119 21.74 -20.87 -3.13
CA VAL A 119 21.83 -22.27 -2.64
C VAL A 119 22.02 -23.26 -3.79
N CYS A 120 21.28 -23.11 -4.90
CA CYS A 120 21.28 -24.10 -5.98
C CYS A 120 22.40 -23.89 -7.00
N PHE A 121 22.86 -22.65 -7.22
CA PHE A 121 23.79 -22.32 -8.29
C PHE A 121 25.10 -21.69 -7.81
N ASP A 122 25.24 -21.41 -6.50
CA ASP A 122 26.40 -20.75 -5.88
C ASP A 122 26.82 -19.46 -6.61
N LYS A 123 25.84 -18.77 -7.20
CA LYS A 123 26.05 -17.57 -8.00
C LYS A 123 25.07 -16.49 -7.55
N PRO A 124 25.57 -15.28 -7.23
CA PRO A 124 24.70 -14.17 -6.89
C PRO A 124 23.89 -13.74 -8.12
N LEU A 125 22.60 -13.53 -7.92
CA LEU A 125 21.74 -13.01 -8.97
C LEU A 125 22.19 -11.60 -9.39
N LYS A 126 22.29 -11.37 -10.70
CA LYS A 126 22.60 -10.04 -11.26
C LYS A 126 21.43 -9.07 -11.02
N TRP A 127 21.71 -7.77 -11.01
CA TRP A 127 20.70 -6.72 -10.82
C TRP A 127 19.68 -6.63 -11.95
N THR A 128 20.04 -6.96 -13.17
CA THR A 128 19.15 -6.87 -14.33
C THR A 128 17.90 -7.78 -14.22
N PRO A 129 18.01 -9.10 -13.99
CA PRO A 129 16.84 -9.96 -13.80
C PRO A 129 16.06 -9.60 -12.53
N LEU A 130 16.74 -9.10 -11.50
CA LEU A 130 16.12 -8.62 -10.27
C LEU A 130 15.20 -7.43 -10.53
N LEU A 131 15.68 -6.41 -11.25
CA LEU A 131 14.89 -5.25 -11.65
C LEU A 131 13.73 -5.64 -12.57
N LEU A 132 13.96 -6.59 -13.48
CA LEU A 132 12.91 -7.10 -14.36
C LEU A 132 11.79 -7.79 -13.56
N MET A 133 12.13 -8.61 -12.56
CA MET A 133 11.14 -9.24 -11.69
C MET A 133 10.35 -8.19 -10.90
N ILE A 134 11.03 -7.22 -10.30
CA ILE A 134 10.38 -6.10 -9.59
C ILE A 134 9.45 -5.33 -10.54
N ALA A 135 9.91 -5.01 -11.76
CA ALA A 135 9.11 -4.32 -12.76
C ALA A 135 7.87 -5.11 -13.16
N ILE A 136 7.98 -6.42 -13.39
CA ILE A 136 6.84 -7.29 -13.73
C ILE A 136 5.84 -7.32 -12.57
N THR A 137 6.31 -7.50 -11.34
CA THR A 137 5.44 -7.59 -10.15
C THR A 137 4.78 -6.27 -9.79
N ILE A 138 5.33 -5.12 -10.21
CA ILE A 138 4.70 -3.80 -10.04
C ILE A 138 3.75 -3.48 -11.21
N LEU A 139 4.21 -3.66 -12.46
CA LEU A 139 3.49 -3.23 -13.65
C LEU A 139 2.27 -4.10 -13.93
N CYS A 140 2.36 -5.41 -13.70
CA CYS A 140 1.26 -6.33 -14.04
C CYS A 140 0.03 -6.13 -13.14
N PRO A 141 0.17 -6.04 -11.79
CA PRO A 141 -0.95 -5.71 -10.92
C PRO A 141 -1.42 -4.26 -11.08
N GLY A 142 -0.50 -3.32 -11.30
CA GLY A 142 -0.83 -1.91 -11.53
C GLY A 142 -1.71 -1.70 -12.76
N ALA A 143 -1.33 -2.29 -13.90
CA ALA A 143 -2.10 -2.20 -15.14
C ALA A 143 -3.48 -2.88 -15.02
N ASN A 144 -3.55 -4.05 -14.36
CA ASN A 144 -4.81 -4.74 -14.13
C ASN A 144 -5.74 -3.97 -13.18
N SER A 145 -5.17 -3.33 -12.15
CA SER A 145 -5.90 -2.49 -11.20
C SER A 145 -6.52 -1.27 -11.88
N TYR A 146 -5.75 -0.57 -12.72
CA TYR A 146 -6.24 0.59 -13.46
C TYR A 146 -7.38 0.23 -14.41
N ARG A 147 -7.22 -0.85 -15.19
CA ARG A 147 -8.25 -1.30 -16.12
C ARG A 147 -9.57 -1.61 -15.39
N ARG A 148 -9.52 -2.39 -14.31
CA ARG A 148 -10.73 -2.73 -13.55
C ARG A 148 -11.36 -1.54 -12.84
N PHE A 149 -10.57 -0.55 -12.44
CA PHE A 149 -11.09 0.71 -11.90
C PHE A 149 -11.86 1.49 -12.96
N SER A 150 -11.31 1.62 -14.17
CA SER A 150 -12.02 2.29 -15.27
C SER A 150 -13.32 1.58 -15.66
N GLU A 151 -13.33 0.24 -15.67
CA GLU A 151 -14.54 -0.56 -15.90
C GLU A 151 -15.60 -0.35 -14.80
N PHE A 152 -15.17 -0.18 -13.54
CA PHE A 152 -16.07 0.07 -12.42
C PHE A 152 -16.75 1.44 -12.49
N ILE A 153 -15.97 2.51 -12.76
CA ILE A 153 -16.50 3.87 -12.90
C ILE A 153 -17.53 3.92 -14.03
N GLN A 154 -17.20 3.36 -15.20
CA GLN A 154 -18.13 3.34 -16.34
C GLN A 154 -19.44 2.61 -16.04
N LYS A 155 -19.38 1.54 -15.23
CA LYS A 155 -20.55 0.73 -14.91
C LYS A 155 -21.43 1.34 -13.81
N HIS A 156 -20.90 2.25 -13.00
CA HIS A 156 -21.59 2.80 -11.85
C HIS A 156 -21.44 4.32 -11.76
N GLU A 157 -21.93 5.04 -12.76
CA GLU A 157 -21.88 6.51 -12.84
C GLU A 157 -22.56 7.20 -11.64
N ASN A 158 -23.54 6.54 -11.01
CA ASN A 158 -24.24 7.01 -9.80
C ASN A 158 -23.61 6.55 -8.45
N TYR A 159 -22.53 5.76 -8.48
CA TYR A 159 -21.98 5.16 -7.24
C TYR A 159 -21.29 6.16 -6.34
N HIS A 160 -20.75 7.25 -6.90
CA HIS A 160 -20.09 8.29 -6.11
C HIS A 160 -21.06 8.86 -5.07
N ASP A 161 -22.26 9.22 -5.51
CA ASP A 161 -23.31 9.76 -4.64
C ASP A 161 -23.83 8.72 -3.64
N ASP A 162 -24.01 7.47 -4.07
CA ASP A 162 -24.42 6.37 -3.19
C ASP A 162 -23.36 6.04 -2.14
N MET A 163 -22.07 6.18 -2.43
CA MET A 163 -21.01 5.97 -1.45
C MET A 163 -20.92 7.14 -0.47
N VAL A 164 -20.94 8.38 -0.95
CA VAL A 164 -21.01 9.57 -0.08
C VAL A 164 -22.19 9.47 0.90
N ARG A 165 -23.36 9.02 0.42
CA ARG A 165 -24.56 8.81 1.24
C ARG A 165 -24.48 7.59 2.16
N SER A 166 -24.14 6.42 1.63
CA SER A 166 -24.17 5.14 2.39
C SER A 166 -23.10 5.05 3.47
N PHE A 167 -22.00 5.80 3.34
CA PHE A 167 -21.00 5.85 4.39
C PHE A 167 -21.31 6.89 5.48
N GLY A 168 -22.37 7.70 5.33
CA GLY A 168 -22.82 8.62 6.38
C GLY A 168 -21.77 9.64 6.81
N TRP A 169 -20.90 10.09 5.89
CA TRP A 169 -19.86 11.09 6.16
C TRP A 169 -20.36 12.53 6.01
N ILE A 170 -21.66 12.72 6.22
CA ILE A 170 -22.18 13.99 6.68
C ILE A 170 -21.84 14.00 8.16
N ASP A 171 -20.77 14.70 8.52
CA ASP A 171 -20.40 14.96 9.90
C ASP A 171 -21.68 15.35 10.67
N GLY A 172 -22.00 14.58 11.72
CA GLY A 172 -23.33 14.45 12.35
C GLY A 172 -23.87 15.69 13.06
N GLY A 173 -23.60 16.87 12.52
CA GLY A 173 -24.07 18.18 12.93
C GLY A 173 -23.62 19.34 12.04
N THR A 174 -22.66 19.18 11.11
CA THR A 174 -22.09 20.32 10.35
C THR A 174 -22.43 20.36 8.87
N GLY A 175 -22.92 19.25 8.28
CA GLY A 175 -23.34 19.24 6.87
C GLY A 175 -22.20 19.42 5.85
N LYS A 176 -20.94 19.49 6.30
CA LYS A 176 -19.79 19.70 5.40
C LYS A 176 -19.40 18.37 4.74
N VAL A 177 -19.59 18.32 3.42
CA VAL A 177 -18.92 17.35 2.55
C VAL A 177 -17.48 17.83 2.43
N TYR A 178 -16.55 17.11 3.05
CA TYR A 178 -15.14 17.33 2.76
C TYR A 178 -14.84 16.70 1.41
N ASP A 179 -14.17 17.43 0.53
CA ASP A 179 -13.64 16.91 -0.74
C ASP A 179 -12.59 15.85 -0.41
N TYR A 180 -13.03 14.60 -0.28
CA TYR A 180 -12.15 13.47 -0.08
C TYR A 180 -11.76 12.91 -1.44
N ALA A 181 -10.46 12.83 -1.69
CA ALA A 181 -9.96 12.05 -2.82
C ALA A 181 -10.25 10.56 -2.54
N MET A 182 -11.19 10.01 -3.29
CA MET A 182 -11.60 8.62 -3.19
C MET A 182 -11.00 7.84 -4.34
N PHE A 183 -10.10 6.90 -4.00
CA PHE A 183 -9.52 6.01 -4.98
C PHE A 183 -10.11 4.62 -4.78
N ALA A 184 -10.57 4.01 -5.87
CA ALA A 184 -10.87 2.58 -5.86
C ALA A 184 -9.75 1.81 -6.56
N THR A 185 -9.30 0.74 -5.95
CA THR A 185 -8.34 -0.19 -6.55
C THR A 185 -8.89 -1.59 -6.34
N VAL A 186 -8.76 -2.46 -7.33
CA VAL A 186 -9.21 -3.83 -7.15
C VAL A 186 -8.19 -4.56 -6.28
N SER A 187 -8.58 -4.89 -5.05
CA SER A 187 -7.85 -5.91 -4.31
C SER A 187 -8.11 -7.24 -5.00
N ILE A 188 -7.04 -8.00 -5.30
CA ILE A 188 -7.16 -9.43 -5.55
C ILE A 188 -7.46 -10.11 -4.20
N LEU A 189 -8.62 -9.80 -3.63
CA LEU A 189 -9.22 -10.66 -2.64
C LEU A 189 -9.98 -11.69 -3.46
N LEU A 190 -9.57 -12.95 -3.31
CA LEU A 190 -10.29 -14.11 -3.83
C LEU A 190 -11.78 -13.87 -3.65
N PRO A 191 -12.62 -14.17 -4.66
CA PRO A 191 -14.05 -13.98 -4.54
C PRO A 191 -14.54 -14.70 -3.29
N THR A 192 -14.86 -13.94 -2.25
CA THR A 192 -15.69 -14.48 -1.18
C THR A 192 -17.03 -14.69 -1.83
N ASN A 193 -17.37 -15.96 -2.07
CA ASN A 193 -18.72 -16.37 -2.43
C ASN A 193 -19.67 -15.88 -1.33
N SER A 194 -20.11 -14.62 -1.43
CA SER A 194 -21.16 -14.04 -0.61
C SER A 194 -22.26 -13.57 -1.55
N GLN A 195 -22.76 -14.52 -2.32
CA GLN A 195 -24.12 -14.50 -2.85
C GLN A 195 -24.81 -15.79 -2.37
N THR A 196 -25.17 -15.78 -1.10
CA THR A 196 -26.31 -16.51 -0.52
C THR A 196 -26.80 -15.66 0.64
#